data_AF-A0A2V8IIZ0-F1
#
_entry.id   AF-A0A2V8IIZ0-F1
#
_cell.length_a   1.000
_cell.length_b   1.000
_cell.length_c   1.000
_cell.angle_alpha   90.00
_cell.angle_beta   90.00
_cell.angle_gamma   90.00
#
_symmetry.space_group_name_H-M   'P 1'
#
loop_
_entity.id
_entity.type
_entity.pdbx_description
1 polymer ?
#
loop_
_entity_poly.entity_id
_entity_poly.type
_entity_poly.pdbx_seq_one_letter_code
_entity_poly.pdbx_strand_id
1 'polypeptide(L)'
;MSTGVGERIGYALGDTGANFVWRAVIVFLPFFLTDAAGIGPAAVGVLLLVCRVWDGVADVAMGVVVDRTRTRWGKFRPWILWSAVPLAVCGVLTFSAPELSAAGRLGYAYLTYGALVVCYTMNNVPYNA
;
A
#
# COMPACT_ATOMS: atom_id res chain seq x y z
N MET A 1 -0.24 -29.19 -5.56
CA MET A 1 0.58 -28.74 -4.42
C MET A 1 -0.27 -28.84 -3.16
N SER A 2 0.01 -29.79 -2.27
CA SER A 2 -0.68 -29.94 -0.99
C SER A 2 -0.05 -28.98 0.02
N THR A 3 -0.56 -27.75 0.10
CA THR A 3 -0.22 -26.82 1.20
C THR A 3 -1.02 -27.25 2.42
N GLY A 4 -0.35 -27.64 3.51
CA GLY A 4 -1.01 -28.04 4.74
C GLY A 4 -1.98 -26.95 5.24
N VAL A 5 -3.05 -27.35 5.92
CA VAL A 5 -4.12 -26.44 6.39
C VAL A 5 -3.57 -25.22 7.15
N GLY A 6 -2.49 -25.40 7.92
CA GLY A 6 -1.83 -24.29 8.63
C GLY A 6 -1.20 -23.23 7.73
N GLU A 7 -0.65 -23.61 6.57
CA GLU A 7 -0.10 -22.66 5.60
C GLU A 7 -1.21 -21.85 4.93
N ARG A 8 -2.35 -22.49 4.61
CA ARG A 8 -3.54 -21.79 4.07
C ARG A 8 -4.13 -20.81 5.08
N ILE A 9 -4.21 -21.19 6.35
CA ILE A 9 -4.71 -20.31 7.41
C ILE A 9 -3.77 -19.12 7.62
N GLY A 10 -2.45 -19.35 7.65
CA GLY A 10 -1.46 -18.27 7.75
C GLY A 10 -1.54 -17.28 6.59
N TYR A 11 -1.70 -17.79 5.36
CA TYR A 11 -1.91 -16.96 4.18
C TYR A 11 -3.20 -16.14 4.27
N ALA A 12 -4.33 -16.79 4.60
CA ALA A 12 -5.63 -16.13 4.70
C ALA A 12 -5.65 -15.04 5.79
N LEU A 13 -5.00 -15.28 6.93
CA LEU A 13 -4.87 -14.30 8.00
C LEU A 13 -4.01 -13.11 7.58
N GLY A 14 -2.91 -13.35 6.87
CA GLY A 14 -2.05 -12.29 6.34
C GLY A 14 -2.76 -11.41 5.30
N ASP A 15 -3.49 -12.03 4.37
CA ASP A 15 -4.29 -11.31 3.37
C ASP A 15 -5.41 -10.49 4.02
N THR A 16 -6.11 -11.08 5.00
CA THR A 16 -7.16 -10.40 5.75
C THR A 16 -6.61 -9.19 6.50
N GLY A 17 -5.47 -9.36 7.17
CA GLY A 17 -4.80 -8.27 7.89
C GLY A 17 -4.41 -7.12 6.97
N ALA A 18 -3.77 -7.43 5.83
CA ALA A 18 -3.36 -6.43 4.85
C ALA A 18 -4.57 -5.69 4.24
N ASN A 19 -5.63 -6.40 3.90
CA ASN A 19 -6.86 -5.80 3.37
C ASN A 19 -7.59 -4.94 4.41
N PHE A 20 -7.59 -5.36 5.69
CA PHE A 20 -8.17 -4.58 6.76
C PHE A 20 -7.45 -3.25 6.96
N VAL A 21 -6.11 -3.27 7.00
CA VAL A 21 -5.29 -2.06 7.09
C VAL A 21 -5.54 -1.14 5.89
N TRP A 22 -5.59 -1.69 4.68
CA TRP A 22 -5.82 -0.89 3.48
C TRP A 22 -7.20 -0.22 3.45
N ARG A 23 -8.25 -0.96 3.86
CA ARG A 23 -9.59 -0.39 4.02
C ARG A 23 -9.61 0.73 5.05
N ALA A 24 -8.93 0.54 6.18
CA ALA A 24 -8.81 1.59 7.19
C ALA A 24 -8.08 2.83 6.63
N VAL A 25 -7.01 2.64 5.85
CA VAL A 25 -6.27 3.73 5.20
C VAL A 25 -7.18 4.50 4.24
N ILE A 26 -7.88 3.82 3.31
CA ILE A 26 -8.73 4.49 2.33
C ILE A 26 -9.81 5.35 2.99
N VAL A 27 -10.40 4.85 4.08
CA VAL A 27 -11.45 5.57 4.79
C VAL A 27 -10.87 6.71 5.62
N PHE A 28 -9.76 6.49 6.33
CA PHE A 28 -9.25 7.43 7.33
C PHE A 28 -8.30 8.50 6.75
N LEU A 29 -7.58 8.18 5.67
CA LEU A 29 -6.61 9.08 5.06
C LEU A 29 -7.20 10.43 4.61
N PRO A 30 -8.37 10.51 3.96
CA PRO A 30 -8.94 11.79 3.56
C PRO A 30 -9.22 12.68 4.77
N PHE A 31 -9.78 12.12 5.84
CA PHE A 31 -10.02 12.83 7.11
C PHE A 31 -8.72 13.28 7.76
N PHE A 32 -7.68 12.45 7.76
CA PHE A 32 -6.38 12.83 8.30
C PHE A 32 -5.75 13.99 7.51
N LEU A 33 -5.84 13.95 6.18
CA LEU A 33 -5.28 15.00 5.33
C LEU A 33 -6.05 16.33 5.44
N THR A 34 -7.38 16.29 5.62
CA THR A 34 -8.18 17.51 5.81
C THR A 34 -8.09 18.04 7.23
N ASP A 35 -8.27 17.19 8.23
CA ASP A 35 -8.52 17.63 9.61
C ASP A 35 -7.23 17.73 10.43
N ALA A 36 -6.28 16.80 10.24
CA ALA A 36 -5.00 16.82 10.96
C ALA A 36 -3.92 17.61 10.20
N ALA A 37 -3.79 17.40 8.89
CA ALA A 37 -2.79 18.12 8.08
C ALA A 37 -3.26 19.50 7.60
N GLY A 38 -4.56 19.79 7.68
CA GLY A 38 -5.14 21.09 7.29
C GLY A 38 -5.10 21.34 5.78
N ILE A 39 -5.03 20.29 4.96
CA ILE A 39 -5.01 20.41 3.50
C ILE A 39 -6.43 20.64 2.99
N GLY A 40 -6.60 21.59 2.07
CA GLY A 40 -7.91 21.89 1.48
C GLY A 40 -8.54 20.65 0.82
N PRO A 41 -9.85 20.39 0.99
CA PRO A 41 -10.52 19.18 0.49
C PRO A 41 -10.36 18.98 -1.02
N ALA A 42 -10.34 20.07 -1.79
CA ALA A 42 -10.13 20.02 -3.23
C ALA A 42 -8.73 19.46 -3.59
N ALA A 43 -7.69 19.87 -2.86
CA ALA A 43 -6.33 19.37 -3.08
C ALA A 43 -6.19 17.90 -2.64
N VAL A 44 -6.85 17.50 -1.55
CA VAL A 44 -6.93 16.08 -1.13
C VAL A 44 -7.61 15.23 -2.20
N GLY A 45 -8.73 15.70 -2.76
CA GLY A 45 -9.43 14.99 -3.84
C GLY A 45 -8.56 14.77 -5.08
N VAL A 46 -7.80 15.79 -5.50
CA VAL A 46 -6.83 15.67 -6.61
C VAL A 46 -5.71 14.70 -6.26
N LEU A 47 -5.17 14.77 -5.04
CA LEU A 47 -4.13 13.85 -4.57
C LEU A 47 -4.59 12.39 -4.64
N LEU A 48 -5.79 12.10 -4.14
CA LEU A 48 -6.37 10.76 -4.19
C LEU A 48 -6.56 10.28 -5.63
N LEU A 49 -7.03 11.16 -6.53
CA LEU A 49 -7.16 10.84 -7.96
C LEU A 49 -5.82 10.50 -8.62
N VAL A 50 -4.80 11.34 -8.42
CA VAL A 50 -3.46 11.12 -8.98
C VAL A 50 -2.85 9.84 -8.44
N CYS A 51 -2.94 9.62 -7.13
CA CYS A 51 -2.45 8.39 -6.52
C CYS A 51 -3.23 7.16 -6.99
N ARG A 52 -4.51 7.27 -7.37
CA ARG A 52 -5.28 6.17 -7.95
C ARG A 52 -4.86 5.82 -9.37
N VAL A 53 -4.46 6.80 -10.17
CA VAL A 53 -3.84 6.54 -11.48
C VAL A 53 -2.49 5.86 -11.30
N TRP A 54 -1.69 6.35 -10.34
CA TRP A 54 -0.40 5.76 -10.00
C TRP A 54 -0.51 4.31 -9.51
N ASP A 55 -1.52 4.00 -8.69
CA ASP A 55 -1.89 2.65 -8.23
C ASP A 55 -2.05 1.69 -9.41
N GLY A 56 -2.88 2.07 -10.40
CA GLY A 56 -3.09 1.25 -11.59
C GLY A 56 -1.81 1.02 -12.42
N VAL A 57 -0.91 2.00 -12.49
CA VAL A 57 0.39 1.82 -13.15
C VAL A 57 1.29 0.87 -12.36
N ALA A 58 1.32 1.01 -11.04
CA ALA A 58 2.06 0.12 -10.15
C ALA A 58 1.55 -1.32 -10.25
N ASP A 59 0.23 -1.52 -10.33
CA ASP A 59 -0.41 -2.84 -10.46
C ASP A 59 0.04 -3.55 -11.73
N VAL A 60 0.02 -2.85 -12.87
CA VAL A 60 0.49 -3.39 -14.16
C VAL A 60 1.99 -3.71 -14.10
N ALA A 61 2.80 -2.81 -13.56
CA ALA A 61 4.23 -3.03 -13.42
C ALA A 61 4.53 -4.25 -12.54
N MET A 62 3.82 -4.39 -11.42
CA MET A 62 3.97 -5.54 -10.51
C MET A 62 3.51 -6.85 -11.15
N GLY A 63 2.46 -6.85 -11.97
CA GLY A 63 2.08 -8.02 -12.76
C GLY A 63 3.24 -8.55 -13.63
N VAL A 64 3.93 -7.65 -14.33
CA VAL A 64 5.10 -8.01 -15.17
C VAL A 64 6.28 -8.52 -14.32
N VAL A 65 6.52 -7.90 -13.16
CA VAL A 65 7.60 -8.29 -12.24
C VAL A 65 7.33 -9.68 -11.63
N VAL A 66 6.10 -9.94 -11.20
CA VAL A 66 5.68 -11.24 -10.66
C VAL A 66 5.81 -12.34 -11.71
N ASP A 67 5.44 -12.05 -12.97
CA ASP A 67 5.60 -13.00 -14.07
C ASP A 67 7.06 -13.38 -14.33
N ARG A 68 7.98 -12.41 -14.20
CA ARG A 68 9.42 -12.60 -14.38
C ARG A 68 10.13 -13.16 -13.15
N THR A 69 9.50 -13.16 -11.98
CA THR A 69 10.13 -13.65 -10.74
C THR A 69 10.21 -15.17 -10.75
N ARG A 70 11.42 -15.73 -10.87
CA ARG A 70 11.70 -17.17 -10.69
C ARG A 70 12.64 -17.37 -9.50
N THR A 71 12.08 -17.55 -8.31
CA THR A 71 12.80 -17.71 -7.04
C THR A 71 12.76 -19.15 -6.54
N ARG A 72 13.85 -19.59 -5.88
CA ARG A 72 13.99 -20.95 -5.29
C ARG A 72 12.94 -21.31 -4.23
N TRP A 73 12.26 -20.32 -3.65
CA TRP A 73 11.22 -20.49 -2.62
C TRP A 73 9.78 -20.36 -3.13
N GLY A 74 9.59 -20.36 -4.46
CA GLY A 74 8.30 -20.13 -5.11
C GLY A 74 8.06 -18.66 -5.46
N LYS A 75 7.13 -18.40 -6.37
CA LYS A 75 6.84 -17.06 -6.95
C LYS A 75 6.37 -16.02 -5.94
N PHE A 76 5.59 -16.42 -4.93
CA PHE A 76 4.78 -15.49 -4.12
C PHE A 76 5.25 -15.31 -2.67
N ARG A 77 5.89 -16.32 -2.08
CA ARG A 77 6.32 -16.31 -0.67
C ARG A 77 7.32 -15.19 -0.29
N PRO A 78 8.33 -14.86 -1.12
CA PRO A 78 9.26 -13.76 -0.79
C PRO A 78 8.56 -12.41 -0.77
N TRP A 79 7.66 -12.17 -1.72
CA TRP A 79 6.98 -10.88 -1.85
C TRP A 79 6.10 -10.58 -0.66
N ILE A 80 5.34 -11.56 -0.16
CA ILE A 80 4.41 -11.38 0.96
C ILE A 80 5.12 -11.11 2.29
N LEU A 81 6.24 -11.80 2.53
CA LEU A 81 7.00 -11.60 3.77
C LEU A 81 7.80 -10.31 3.75
N TRP A 82 8.33 -9.92 2.58
CA TRP A 82 9.14 -8.72 2.41
C TRP A 82 8.33 -7.46 2.15
N SER A 83 7.09 -7.54 1.67
CA SER A 83 6.19 -6.38 1.47
C SER A 83 5.58 -5.88 2.78
N ALA A 84 5.41 -6.76 3.78
CA ALA A 84 4.82 -6.40 5.07
C ALA A 84 5.61 -5.33 5.81
N VAL A 85 6.95 -5.37 5.73
CA VAL A 85 7.83 -4.40 6.41
C VAL A 85 7.75 -3.01 5.75
N PRO A 86 7.96 -2.85 4.44
CA PRO A 86 7.73 -1.58 3.73
C PRO A 86 6.31 -1.05 3.91
N LEU A 87 5.29 -1.92 3.90
CA LEU A 87 3.90 -1.51 4.09
C LEU A 87 3.68 -0.91 5.49
N ALA A 88 4.18 -1.56 6.53
CA ALA A 88 4.10 -1.05 7.90
C ALA A 88 4.83 0.28 8.05
N VAL A 89 6.04 0.41 7.49
CA VAL A 89 6.83 1.65 7.53
C VAL A 89 6.12 2.78 6.78
N CYS A 90 5.64 2.52 5.55
CA CYS A 90 4.91 3.51 4.77
C CYS A 90 3.59 3.90 5.44
N GLY A 91 2.93 2.96 6.13
CA GLY A 91 1.71 3.23 6.88
C GLY A 91 1.95 4.21 8.01
N VAL A 92 3.00 3.97 8.81
CA VAL A 92 3.41 4.90 9.88
C VAL A 92 3.80 6.26 9.30
N LEU A 93 4.55 6.29 8.20
CA LEU A 93 4.98 7.54 7.56
C LEU A 93 3.81 8.34 6.99
N THR A 94 2.81 7.68 6.41
CA THR A 94 1.62 8.35 5.85
C THR A 94 0.78 9.02 6.93
N PHE A 95 0.71 8.41 8.12
CA PHE A 95 0.04 9.00 9.29
C PHE A 95 0.97 9.85 10.17
N SER A 96 2.24 9.98 9.81
CA SER A 96 3.14 10.94 10.43
C SER A 96 2.99 12.26 9.68
N ALA A 97 2.35 13.26 10.28
CA ALA A 97 2.24 14.61 9.71
C ALA A 97 3.33 15.51 10.29
N PRO A 98 4.52 15.60 9.67
CA PRO A 98 5.53 16.56 10.11
C PRO A 98 5.02 17.99 9.93
N GLU A 99 5.40 18.89 10.84
CA GLU A 99 5.05 20.32 10.76
C GLU A 99 5.80 21.00 9.60
N LEU A 100 5.26 20.84 8.40
CA LEU A 100 5.75 21.46 7.17
C LEU A 100 4.85 22.63 6.76
N SER A 101 5.32 23.47 5.83
CA SER A 101 4.48 24.46 5.13
C SER A 101 3.34 23.77 4.36
N ALA A 102 2.28 24.50 3.99
CA ALA A 102 1.14 23.92 3.27
C ALA A 102 1.54 23.17 1.98
N ALA A 103 2.49 23.72 1.21
CA ALA A 103 3.05 23.05 0.03
C ALA A 103 3.90 21.82 0.39
N GLY A 104 4.65 21.90 1.50
CA GLY A 104 5.45 20.78 2.01
C GLY A 104 4.59 19.61 2.51
N ARG A 105 3.47 19.89 3.18
CA ARG A 105 2.50 18.87 3.61
C ARG A 105 1.87 18.15 2.42
N LEU A 106 1.51 18.89 1.38
CA LEU A 106 0.96 18.31 0.15
C LEU A 106 2.00 17.41 -0.56
N GLY A 107 3.24 17.88 -0.72
CA GLY A 107 4.32 17.08 -1.32
C GLY A 107 4.65 15.83 -0.51
N TYR A 108 4.68 15.94 0.83
CA TYR A 108 4.87 14.81 1.73
C TYR A 108 3.74 13.78 1.62
N ALA A 109 2.48 14.25 1.52
CA ALA A 109 1.33 13.37 1.34
C ALA A 109 1.39 12.61 0.00
N TYR A 110 1.81 13.26 -1.10
CA TYR A 110 2.02 12.58 -2.39
C TYR A 110 3.09 11.48 -2.31
N LEU A 111 4.22 11.77 -1.66
CA LEU A 111 5.33 10.82 -1.54
C LEU A 111 4.97 9.63 -0.66
N THR A 112 4.44 9.88 0.54
CA THR A 112 4.13 8.81 1.51
C THR A 112 2.95 7.97 1.07
N TYR A 113 1.87 8.59 0.60
CA TYR A 113 0.72 7.85 0.10
C TYR A 113 1.03 7.11 -1.20
N GLY A 114 1.77 7.72 -2.13
CA GLY A 114 2.22 7.04 -3.34
C GLY A 114 3.10 5.82 -3.05
N ALA A 115 4.01 5.93 -2.08
CA ALA A 115 4.84 4.80 -1.64
C ALA A 115 4.01 3.70 -0.95
N LEU A 116 3.02 4.09 -0.13
CA LEU A 116 2.11 3.15 0.52
C LEU A 116 1.28 2.36 -0.49
N VAL A 117 0.75 3.03 -1.51
CA VAL A 117 0.02 2.43 -2.63
C VAL A 117 0.88 1.38 -3.34
N VAL A 118 2.12 1.74 -3.71
CA VAL A 118 3.05 0.80 -4.37
C VAL A 118 3.35 -0.41 -3.48
N CYS A 119 3.58 -0.20 -2.17
CA CYS A 119 3.81 -1.29 -1.23
C CYS A 119 2.57 -2.20 -1.08
N TYR A 120 1.37 -1.61 -1.11
CA TYR A 120 0.12 -2.37 -1.08
C TYR A 120 -0.04 -3.22 -2.33
N THR A 121 0.16 -2.65 -3.51
CA THR A 121 0.17 -3.37 -4.79
C THR A 121 1.16 -4.53 -4.80
N MET A 122 2.40 -4.29 -4.32
CA MET A 122 3.44 -5.31 -4.21
C MET A 122 3.02 -6.49 -3.32
N ASN A 123 2.14 -6.25 -2.35
CA ASN A 123 1.57 -7.29 -1.51
C ASN A 123 0.35 -7.95 -2.16
N ASN A 124 -0.59 -7.15 -2.67
CA ASN A 124 -1.91 -7.59 -3.09
C ASN A 124 -1.92 -8.38 -4.40
N VAL A 125 -1.07 -8.00 -5.38
CA VAL A 125 -0.98 -8.71 -6.68
C VAL A 125 -0.50 -10.16 -6.51
N PRO A 126 0.56 -10.45 -5.71
CA PRO A 126 0.94 -11.82 -5.35
C PRO A 126 -0.11 -12.63 -4.58
N TYR A 127 -0.96 -11.96 -3.78
CA TYR A 127 -2.00 -12.62 -2.98
C TYR A 127 -3.20 -13.06 -3.84
N ASN A 128 -3.47 -12.35 -4.94
CA ASN A 128 -4.61 -12.61 -5.84
C ASN A 128 -4.27 -13.46 -7.08
N ALA A 129 -3.02 -13.88 -7.27
CA ALA A 129 -2.54 -14.69 -8.39
C ALA A 129 -2.33 -16.16 -8.02
#